data_AF-A0A367F115-F1
#
_entry.id   AF-A0A367F115-F1
#
_cell.length_a   1.000
_cell.length_b   1.000
_cell.length_c   1.000
_cell.angle_alpha   90.00
_cell.angle_beta   90.00
_cell.angle_gamma   90.00
#
_symmetry.space_group_name_H-M   'P 1'
#
loop_
_entity.id
_entity.type
_entity.pdbx_description
1 polymer ?
#
loop_
_entity_poly.entity_id
_entity_poly.type
_entity_poly.pdbx_seq_one_letter_code
_entity_poly.pdbx_strand_id
1 'polypeptide(L)'
;MPQRADLIDLRTCRAPTRAAGTHHAPHVRGPPHPTGGNMTQERSIYTTTARARAGQVKVEGTGETLPVALPTALGGANAWEGWSPEQLHAAALASCMQQSLALAASVRGLSVENSSVTADVSLEHSGPLRYAFQASMRIDLPDLEAGEYQNLIAEAARACPMASGVHIDGL
;
A
#
# COMPACT_ATOMS: atom_id res chain seq x y z
N MET A 1 -32.95 -32.96 2.74
CA MET A 1 -32.51 -31.86 1.86
C MET A 1 -33.20 -30.56 2.30
N PRO A 2 -32.52 -29.63 2.98
CA PRO A 2 -32.93 -28.21 3.02
C PRO A 2 -32.30 -27.49 1.81
N GLN A 3 -32.68 -26.30 1.33
CA GLN A 3 -33.69 -25.32 1.71
C GLN A 3 -33.96 -24.40 0.50
N ARG A 4 -35.12 -23.73 0.58
CA ARG A 4 -35.69 -22.68 -0.30
C ARG A 4 -34.71 -21.56 -0.71
N ALA A 5 -34.86 -21.10 -1.94
CA ALA A 5 -34.44 -19.76 -2.39
C ALA A 5 -35.69 -18.90 -2.59
N ASP A 6 -35.72 -17.74 -1.94
CA ASP A 6 -36.80 -16.75 -2.03
C ASP A 6 -36.71 -15.94 -3.33
N LEU A 7 -37.83 -15.88 -4.04
CA LEU A 7 -38.05 -15.16 -5.28
C LEU A 7 -38.58 -13.75 -4.94
N ILE A 8 -37.90 -12.69 -5.39
CA ILE A 8 -38.38 -11.30 -5.21
C ILE A 8 -39.32 -10.95 -6.38
N ASP A 9 -40.57 -10.64 -6.05
CA ASP A 9 -41.66 -10.26 -6.98
C ASP A 9 -41.54 -8.77 -7.38
N LEU A 10 -41.44 -8.51 -8.69
CA LEU A 10 -41.23 -7.18 -9.30
C LEU A 10 -42.53 -6.43 -9.61
N ARG A 11 -43.68 -6.84 -9.06
CA ARG A 11 -44.97 -6.20 -9.33
C ARG A 11 -45.33 -5.12 -8.32
N THR A 12 -44.65 -3.98 -8.36
CA THR A 12 -45.26 -2.66 -8.10
C THR A 12 -44.25 -1.54 -8.37
N CYS A 13 -44.15 -1.09 -9.61
CA CYS A 13 -43.58 0.21 -9.91
C CYS A 13 -44.60 0.97 -10.77
N ARG A 14 -45.40 1.84 -10.13
CA ARG A 14 -46.36 2.71 -10.82
C ARG A 14 -45.86 4.14 -10.69
N ALA A 15 -45.44 4.74 -11.81
CA ALA A 15 -45.07 6.14 -11.90
C ALA A 15 -46.32 7.04 -11.98
N PRO A 16 -46.31 8.25 -11.40
CA PRO A 16 -47.35 9.24 -11.66
C PRO A 16 -47.03 10.09 -12.91
N THR A 17 -48.07 10.35 -13.70
CA THR A 17 -48.09 11.26 -14.86
C THR A 17 -48.30 12.72 -14.41
N ARG A 18 -47.60 13.68 -15.02
CA ARG A 18 -48.10 15.06 -15.14
C ARG A 18 -47.55 15.82 -16.35
N ALA A 19 -48.42 16.69 -16.86
CA ALA A 19 -48.49 17.28 -18.18
C ALA A 19 -47.59 18.51 -18.45
N ALA A 20 -47.60 18.89 -19.73
CA ALA A 20 -46.88 19.99 -20.37
C ALA A 20 -47.20 21.39 -19.78
N GLY A 21 -46.16 22.22 -19.71
CA GLY A 21 -46.22 23.66 -19.45
C GLY A 21 -45.02 24.36 -20.07
N THR A 22 -45.27 25.39 -20.88
CA THR A 22 -44.31 26.23 -21.60
C THR A 22 -43.55 27.16 -20.67
N HIS A 23 -42.21 27.18 -20.72
CA HIS A 23 -41.40 28.21 -20.07
C HIS A 23 -40.22 28.68 -20.94
N HIS A 24 -40.10 30.02 -21.02
CA HIS A 24 -38.99 30.78 -21.58
C HIS A 24 -37.62 30.26 -21.15
N ALA A 25 -36.67 30.22 -22.09
CA ALA A 25 -35.29 29.88 -21.81
C ALA A 25 -34.56 31.01 -21.05
N PRO A 26 -33.90 30.74 -19.90
CA PRO A 26 -32.97 31.68 -19.30
C PRO A 26 -31.58 31.54 -19.96
N HIS A 27 -30.90 32.66 -20.17
CA HIS A 27 -29.48 32.70 -20.55
C HIS A 27 -28.64 31.92 -19.53
N VAL A 28 -28.06 30.79 -19.97
CA VAL A 28 -27.08 30.04 -19.18
C VAL A 28 -25.77 30.82 -19.21
N ARG A 29 -25.37 31.38 -18.07
CA ARG A 29 -23.98 31.83 -17.87
C ARG A 29 -23.09 30.59 -17.95
N GLY A 30 -22.11 30.61 -18.86
CA GLY A 30 -21.09 29.57 -18.93
C GLY A 30 -20.34 29.45 -17.58
N PRO A 31 -19.78 28.26 -17.27
CA PRO A 31 -19.08 28.05 -16.01
C PRO A 31 -17.96 29.08 -15.84
N PRO A 32 -17.74 29.62 -14.63
CA PRO A 32 -16.61 30.49 -14.38
C PRO A 32 -15.31 29.75 -14.72
N HIS A 33 -14.42 30.45 -15.42
CA HIS A 33 -13.08 29.96 -15.70
C HIS A 33 -12.38 29.71 -14.35
N PRO A 34 -11.84 28.51 -14.09
CA PRO A 34 -11.18 28.23 -12.83
C PRO A 34 -9.96 29.13 -12.69
N THR A 35 -10.06 30.06 -11.76
CA THR A 35 -8.96 30.94 -11.34
C THR A 35 -8.22 30.22 -10.23
N GLY A 36 -6.92 29.98 -10.44
CA GLY A 36 -5.94 29.73 -9.38
C GLY A 36 -6.04 28.37 -8.67
N GLY A 37 -5.12 27.47 -9.00
CA GLY A 37 -4.84 26.29 -8.21
C GLY A 37 -3.67 25.53 -8.81
N ASN A 38 -2.44 25.87 -8.40
CA ASN A 38 -1.28 25.03 -8.71
C ASN A 38 -1.33 23.83 -7.76
N MET A 39 -2.26 22.91 -8.03
CA MET A 39 -2.36 21.64 -7.34
C MET A 39 -1.50 20.67 -8.13
N THR A 40 -0.34 20.32 -7.58
CA THR A 40 0.60 19.35 -8.15
C THR A 40 -0.19 18.09 -8.52
N GLN A 41 -0.39 17.86 -9.82
CA GLN A 41 -1.24 16.78 -10.27
C GLN A 41 -0.50 15.46 -10.02
N GLU A 42 -1.04 14.63 -9.12
CA GLU A 42 -0.53 13.29 -8.86
C GLU A 42 -0.65 12.44 -10.13
N ARG A 43 0.48 11.88 -10.58
CA ARG A 43 0.55 10.99 -11.73
C ARG A 43 1.27 9.71 -11.35
N SER A 44 0.81 8.57 -11.87
CA SER A 44 1.57 7.32 -11.75
C SER A 44 2.88 7.43 -12.52
N ILE A 45 4.00 7.09 -11.88
CA ILE A 45 5.33 7.05 -12.49
C ILE A 45 5.77 5.64 -12.87
N TYR A 46 5.17 4.61 -12.25
CA TYR A 46 5.46 3.20 -12.50
C TYR A 46 4.30 2.33 -12.01
N THR A 47 3.98 1.29 -12.78
CA THR A 47 2.98 0.27 -12.41
C THR A 47 3.57 -1.11 -12.68
N THR A 48 3.41 -2.02 -11.71
CA THR A 48 3.75 -3.45 -11.87
C THR A 48 2.54 -4.31 -11.50
N THR A 49 2.48 -5.53 -12.04
CA THR A 49 1.39 -6.48 -11.80
C THR A 49 1.95 -7.76 -11.20
N ALA A 50 1.35 -8.25 -10.12
CA ALA A 50 1.60 -9.58 -9.58
C ALA A 50 0.32 -10.43 -9.62
N ARG A 51 0.47 -11.72 -9.94
CA ARG A 51 -0.62 -12.70 -9.92
C ARG A 51 -0.30 -13.84 -8.97
N ALA A 52 -1.13 -14.01 -7.94
CA ALA A 52 -1.08 -15.17 -7.06
C ALA A 52 -2.04 -16.28 -7.49
N ARG A 53 -1.63 -17.53 -7.28
CA ARG A 53 -2.43 -18.76 -7.35
C ARG A 53 -2.08 -19.62 -6.14
N ALA A 54 -2.84 -20.68 -5.89
CA ALA A 54 -2.56 -21.58 -4.77
C ALA A 54 -1.07 -22.00 -4.77
N GLY A 55 -0.34 -21.63 -3.71
CA GLY A 55 1.06 -21.97 -3.52
C GLY A 55 2.10 -21.11 -4.24
N GLN A 56 1.73 -20.07 -4.99
CA GLN A 56 2.70 -19.31 -5.79
C GLN A 56 2.26 -17.88 -6.16
N VAL A 57 3.24 -17.01 -6.41
CA VAL A 57 3.06 -15.67 -6.97
C VAL A 57 4.06 -15.41 -8.10
N LYS A 58 3.60 -14.78 -9.19
CA LYS A 58 4.46 -14.33 -10.29
C LYS A 58 4.26 -12.84 -10.52
N VAL A 59 5.36 -12.10 -10.66
CA VAL A 59 5.35 -10.69 -11.03
C VAL A 59 5.61 -10.56 -12.53
N GLU A 60 4.86 -9.70 -13.22
CA GLU A 60 5.09 -9.43 -14.64
C GLU A 60 6.47 -8.78 -14.84
N GLY A 61 7.22 -9.27 -15.83
CA GLY A 61 8.58 -8.80 -16.08
C GLY A 61 9.67 -9.44 -15.20
N THR A 62 9.33 -10.30 -14.23
CA THR A 62 10.31 -11.11 -13.49
C THR A 62 10.48 -12.50 -14.10
N GLY A 63 11.70 -13.06 -14.01
CA GLY A 63 12.01 -14.39 -14.56
C GLY A 63 11.46 -15.55 -13.73
N GLU A 64 11.19 -15.32 -12.45
CA GLU A 64 10.89 -16.37 -11.48
C GLU A 64 9.43 -16.33 -11.00
N THR A 65 8.91 -17.51 -10.65
CA THR A 65 7.66 -17.66 -9.90
C THR A 65 8.04 -18.03 -8.48
N LEU A 66 7.61 -17.21 -7.52
CA LEU A 66 7.93 -17.41 -6.12
C LEU A 66 6.94 -18.41 -5.49
N PRO A 67 7.41 -19.48 -4.84
CA PRO A 67 6.54 -20.31 -4.02
C PRO A 67 6.04 -19.51 -2.82
N VAL A 68 4.76 -19.65 -2.48
CA VAL A 68 4.12 -18.98 -1.36
C VAL A 68 3.48 -20.03 -0.45
N ALA A 69 3.75 -19.95 0.84
CA ALA A 69 3.24 -20.90 1.82
C ALA A 69 2.82 -20.24 3.12
N LEU A 70 2.04 -21.00 3.90
CA LEU A 70 1.65 -20.61 5.24
C LEU A 70 2.84 -20.86 6.19
N PRO A 71 3.19 -19.92 7.08
CA PRO A 71 4.20 -20.16 8.12
C PRO A 71 3.84 -21.36 9.00
N THR A 72 4.85 -22.05 9.54
CA THR A 72 4.64 -23.16 10.51
C THR A 72 3.88 -22.73 11.75
N ALA A 73 4.12 -21.50 12.23
CA ALA A 73 3.40 -20.91 13.35
C ALA A 73 1.88 -20.81 13.11
N LEU A 74 1.45 -20.81 11.85
CA LEU A 74 0.05 -20.78 11.43
C LEU A 74 -0.45 -22.14 10.92
N GLY A 75 0.30 -23.23 11.13
CA GLY A 75 -0.07 -24.59 10.72
C GLY A 75 0.44 -24.99 9.33
N GLY A 76 1.40 -24.25 8.77
CA GLY A 76 2.11 -24.65 7.56
C GLY A 76 2.93 -25.93 7.73
N ALA A 77 3.11 -26.66 6.63
CA ALA A 77 3.79 -27.97 6.65
C ALA A 77 5.31 -27.86 6.92
N ASN A 78 5.95 -26.76 6.54
CA ASN A 78 7.36 -26.51 6.82
C ASN A 78 7.67 -25.00 6.87
N ALA A 79 8.79 -24.65 7.50
CA ALA A 79 9.19 -23.25 7.67
C ALA A 79 9.95 -22.68 6.46
N TRP A 80 10.31 -23.54 5.50
CA TRP A 80 11.28 -23.23 4.45
C TRP A 80 10.79 -23.48 3.02
N GLU A 81 9.62 -24.09 2.77
CA GLU A 81 9.04 -24.06 1.42
C GLU A 81 8.26 -22.78 1.23
N GLY A 82 8.88 -21.80 0.55
CA GLY A 82 8.19 -20.63 0.05
C GLY A 82 8.04 -19.47 1.02
N TRP A 83 7.57 -18.37 0.46
CA TRP A 83 7.45 -17.09 1.13
C TRP A 83 6.05 -16.92 1.72
N SER A 84 5.95 -16.35 2.91
CA SER A 84 4.66 -15.90 3.43
C SER A 84 4.37 -14.44 3.03
N PRO A 85 3.10 -14.01 3.00
CA PRO A 85 2.77 -12.60 2.81
C PRO A 85 3.45 -11.66 3.81
N GLU A 86 3.63 -12.08 5.06
CA GLU A 86 4.35 -11.35 6.11
C GLU A 86 5.82 -11.13 5.71
N GLN A 87 6.50 -12.20 5.24
CA GLN A 87 7.89 -12.12 4.81
C GLN A 87 8.05 -11.23 3.57
N LEU A 88 7.14 -11.34 2.61
CA LEU A 88 7.12 -10.47 1.43
C LEU A 88 6.88 -9.00 1.80
N HIS A 89 6.02 -8.75 2.78
CA HIS A 89 5.77 -7.41 3.30
C HIS A 89 7.01 -6.84 4.00
N ALA A 90 7.67 -7.62 4.86
CA ALA A 90 8.91 -7.21 5.53
C ALA A 90 10.02 -6.88 4.51
N ALA A 91 10.18 -7.72 3.48
CA ALA A 91 11.13 -7.48 2.40
C ALA A 91 10.82 -6.18 1.63
N ALA A 92 9.54 -5.93 1.34
CA ALA A 92 9.11 -4.70 0.66
C ALA A 92 9.38 -3.45 1.52
N LEU A 93 9.03 -3.48 2.82
CA LEU A 93 9.28 -2.38 3.75
C LEU A 93 10.77 -2.04 3.85
N ALA A 94 11.60 -3.04 4.14
CA ALA A 94 13.04 -2.86 4.31
C ALA A 94 13.70 -2.30 3.05
N SER A 95 13.40 -2.91 1.88
CA SER A 95 13.99 -2.48 0.60
C SER A 95 13.54 -1.08 0.16
N CYS A 96 12.28 -0.71 0.43
CA CYS A 96 11.76 0.61 0.11
C CYS A 96 12.39 1.70 1.00
N MET A 97 12.54 1.44 2.30
CA MET A 97 13.19 2.37 3.21
C MET A 97 14.68 2.52 2.89
N GLN A 98 15.39 1.43 2.56
CA GLN A 98 16.79 1.49 2.14
C GLN A 98 16.98 2.36 0.88
N GLN A 99 16.10 2.25 -0.11
CA GLN A 99 16.13 3.11 -1.29
C GLN A 99 15.83 4.58 -0.95
N SER A 100 14.94 4.82 0.02
CA SER A 100 14.59 6.17 0.47
C SER A 100 15.74 6.83 1.26
N LEU A 101 16.50 6.04 2.03
CA LEU A 101 17.75 6.48 2.68
C LEU A 101 18.78 6.88 1.63
N ALA A 102 19.01 6.05 0.62
CA ALA A 102 19.94 6.36 -0.46
C ALA A 102 19.54 7.64 -1.21
N LEU A 103 18.24 7.83 -1.47
CA LEU A 103 17.73 9.06 -2.08
C LEU A 103 17.98 10.29 -1.20
N ALA A 104 17.59 10.24 0.07
CA ALA A 104 17.79 11.36 1.01
C ALA A 104 19.28 11.69 1.19
N ALA A 105 20.13 10.68 1.29
CA ALA A 105 21.57 10.85 1.44
C ALA A 105 22.19 11.53 0.21
N SER A 106 21.75 11.15 -0.99
CA SER A 106 22.22 11.76 -2.25
C SER A 106 21.92 13.25 -2.34
N VAL A 107 20.78 13.71 -1.83
CA VAL A 107 20.39 15.14 -1.80
C VAL A 107 21.31 15.94 -0.86
N ARG A 108 21.85 15.30 0.18
CA ARG A 108 22.70 15.93 1.20
C ARG A 108 24.20 15.76 0.93
N GLY A 109 24.58 14.97 -0.07
CA GLY A 109 25.99 14.60 -0.30
C GLY A 109 26.56 13.68 0.77
N LEU A 110 25.71 12.89 1.44
CA LEU A 110 26.13 11.89 2.44
C LEU A 110 26.27 10.50 1.81
N SER A 111 27.09 9.65 2.42
CA SER A 111 27.18 8.23 2.07
C SER A 111 26.37 7.37 3.03
N VAL A 112 25.71 6.35 2.49
CA VAL A 112 24.98 5.32 3.25
C VAL A 112 25.30 3.91 2.74
N GLU A 113 26.47 3.70 2.14
CA GLU A 113 26.84 2.42 1.53
C GLU A 113 26.81 1.24 2.51
N ASN A 114 27.24 1.46 3.76
CA ASN A 114 27.24 0.44 4.80
C ASN A 114 25.95 0.44 5.64
N SER A 115 24.93 1.17 5.22
CA SER A 115 23.66 1.22 5.94
C SER A 115 22.86 -0.08 5.79
N SER A 116 22.02 -0.36 6.78
CA SER A 116 21.05 -1.45 6.68
C SER A 116 19.71 -1.07 7.29
N VAL A 117 18.64 -1.64 6.73
CA VAL A 117 17.29 -1.57 7.30
C VAL A 117 16.84 -2.98 7.64
N THR A 118 16.49 -3.19 8.89
CA THR A 118 15.72 -4.37 9.33
C THR A 118 14.26 -3.98 9.46
N ALA A 119 13.35 -4.75 8.86
CA ALA A 119 11.91 -4.59 9.06
C ALA A 119 11.33 -5.85 9.69
N ASP A 120 10.62 -5.66 10.79
CA ASP A 120 9.87 -6.70 11.49
C ASP A 120 8.38 -6.52 11.17
N VAL A 121 7.72 -7.61 10.78
CA VAL A 121 6.29 -7.61 10.44
C VAL A 121 5.61 -8.73 11.20
N SER A 122 4.58 -8.36 11.97
CA SER A 122 3.76 -9.27 12.76
C SER A 122 2.35 -9.34 12.20
N LEU A 123 1.79 -10.55 12.12
CA LEU A 123 0.39 -10.77 11.80
C LEU A 123 -0.42 -10.84 13.09
N GLU A 124 -1.24 -9.82 13.32
CA GLU A 124 -2.15 -9.72 14.46
C GLU A 124 -3.54 -10.27 14.11
N HIS A 125 -4.23 -10.86 15.09
CA HIS A 125 -5.59 -11.38 14.95
C HIS A 125 -6.50 -10.85 16.07
N SER A 126 -7.69 -10.36 15.71
CA SER A 126 -8.64 -9.75 16.66
C SER A 126 -10.06 -10.35 16.60
N GLY A 127 -10.17 -11.60 16.13
CA GLY A 127 -11.44 -12.33 16.01
C GLY A 127 -11.68 -12.86 14.59
N PRO A 128 -12.76 -13.63 14.36
CA PRO A 128 -12.95 -14.37 13.12
C PRO A 128 -12.78 -13.49 11.87
N LEU A 129 -11.87 -13.91 10.98
CA LEU A 129 -11.53 -13.22 9.73
C LEU A 129 -11.02 -11.77 9.90
N ARG A 130 -10.55 -11.39 11.10
CA ARG A 130 -9.93 -10.08 11.37
C ARG A 130 -8.43 -10.25 11.58
N TYR A 131 -7.66 -9.75 10.61
CA TYR A 131 -6.20 -9.75 10.63
C TYR A 131 -5.67 -8.35 10.35
N ALA A 132 -4.53 -8.01 10.93
CA ALA A 132 -3.82 -6.77 10.66
C ALA A 132 -2.31 -7.04 10.64
N PHE A 133 -1.57 -6.24 9.88
CA PHE A 133 -0.12 -6.19 10.03
C PHE A 133 0.25 -5.12 11.04
N GLN A 134 1.14 -5.48 11.96
CA GLN A 134 1.94 -4.52 12.70
C GLN A 134 3.36 -4.58 12.10
N ALA A 135 3.99 -3.42 11.93
CA ALA A 135 5.36 -3.35 11.46
C ALA A 135 6.21 -2.40 12.30
N SER A 136 7.49 -2.75 12.43
CA SER A 136 8.54 -1.87 12.93
C SER A 136 9.78 -1.96 12.06
N MET A 137 10.61 -0.92 12.09
CA MET A 137 11.88 -0.88 11.38
C MET A 137 13.00 -0.38 12.27
N ARG A 138 14.19 -0.89 12.03
CA ARG A 138 15.43 -0.50 12.71
C ARG A 138 16.50 -0.24 11.68
N ILE A 139 17.19 0.90 11.82
CA ILE A 139 18.06 1.46 10.79
C ILE A 139 19.46 1.63 11.35
N ASP A 140 20.44 1.05 10.67
CA ASP A 140 21.84 1.17 11.00
C ASP A 140 22.54 2.08 9.97
N LEU A 141 23.22 3.12 10.46
CA LEU A 141 23.95 4.10 9.66
C LEU A 141 25.34 4.30 10.30
N PRO A 142 26.23 3.31 10.19
CA PRO A 142 27.45 3.25 11.00
C PRO A 142 28.45 4.39 10.68
N ASP A 143 28.34 4.98 9.49
CA ASP A 143 29.26 6.00 9.00
C ASP A 143 28.76 7.44 9.24
N LEU A 144 27.61 7.64 9.90
CA LEU A 144 27.03 8.96 10.12
C LEU A 144 27.12 9.41 11.57
N GLU A 145 27.46 10.69 11.75
CA GLU A 145 27.44 11.36 13.03
C GLU A 145 26.01 11.52 13.56
N ALA A 146 25.84 11.50 14.88
CA ALA A 146 24.54 11.51 15.53
C ALA A 146 23.64 12.71 15.13
N GLY A 147 24.24 13.86 14.79
CA GLY A 147 23.52 15.06 14.35
C GLY A 147 22.88 14.94 12.96
N GLU A 148 23.43 14.10 12.09
CA GLU A 148 22.91 13.88 10.74
C GLU A 148 21.99 12.66 10.67
N TYR A 149 22.25 11.67 11.53
CA TYR A 149 21.49 10.43 11.65
C TYR A 149 19.96 10.67 11.68
N GLN A 150 19.49 11.43 12.67
CA GLN A 150 18.05 11.63 12.90
C GLN A 150 17.37 12.39 11.75
N ASN A 151 18.06 13.41 11.22
CA ASN A 151 17.54 14.22 10.13
C ASN A 151 17.41 13.41 8.83
N LEU A 152 18.42 12.58 8.54
CA LEU A 152 18.41 11.74 7.35
C LEU A 152 17.30 10.70 7.41
N ILE A 153 17.12 10.02 8.54
CA ILE A 153 16.06 9.02 8.66
C ILE A 153 14.68 9.68 8.58
N ALA A 154 14.46 10.84 9.22
CA ALA A 154 13.19 11.55 9.12
C ALA A 154 12.86 11.98 7.67
N GLU A 155 13.87 12.38 6.89
CA GLU A 155 13.71 12.68 5.47
C GLU A 155 13.38 11.43 4.64
N ALA A 156 14.13 10.35 4.87
CA ALA A 156 13.88 9.06 4.20
C ALA A 156 12.48 8.51 4.51
N ALA A 157 12.03 8.61 5.77
CA ALA A 157 10.71 8.15 6.18
C ALA A 157 9.57 8.93 5.50
N ARG A 158 9.75 10.24 5.25
CA ARG A 158 8.80 11.05 4.47
C ARG A 158 8.78 10.67 3.00
N ALA A 159 9.91 10.24 2.45
CA ALA A 159 10.03 9.86 1.05
C ALA A 159 9.54 8.43 0.79
N CYS A 160 9.68 7.53 1.77
CA CYS A 160 9.30 6.11 1.66
C CYS A 160 7.77 5.94 1.60
N PRO A 161 7.20 5.48 0.46
CA PRO A 161 5.75 5.29 0.34
C PRO A 161 5.17 4.25 1.29
N MET A 162 6.01 3.35 1.82
CA MET A 162 5.58 2.27 2.71
C MET A 162 5.83 2.54 4.20
N ALA A 163 6.48 3.65 4.57
CA ALA A 163 6.78 3.95 5.97
C ALA A 163 5.59 4.56 6.73
N SER A 164 4.52 4.96 6.05
CA SER A 164 3.34 5.55 6.69
C SER A 164 2.70 4.57 7.67
N GLY A 165 2.58 4.96 8.94
CA GLY A 165 2.00 4.13 10.00
C GLY A 165 2.93 3.04 10.54
N VAL A 166 4.19 3.00 10.12
CA VAL A 166 5.20 2.05 10.61
C VAL A 166 6.01 2.68 11.74
N HIS A 167 6.27 1.92 12.80
CA HIS A 167 7.16 2.38 13.87
C HIS A 167 8.62 2.30 13.41
N ILE A 168 9.41 3.34 13.64
CA ILE A 168 10.84 3.35 13.35
C ILE A 168 11.57 3.54 14.67
N ASP A 169 12.42 2.58 15.03
CA ASP A 169 13.17 2.62 16.28
C ASP A 169 14.05 3.87 16.32
N GLY A 170 13.92 4.67 17.38
CA GLY A 170 14.73 5.87 17.58
C GLY A 170 14.21 7.15 16.95
N LEU A 171 12.98 7.15 16.41
CA LEU A 171 12.24 8.32 15.90
C LEU A 171 10.90 8.55 16.62
#